data_AF-A0A2D4NJX1-F1
#
_entry.id   AF-A0A2D4NJX1-F1
#
_cell.length_a   1.000
_cell.length_b   1.000
_cell.length_c   1.000
_cell.angle_alpha   90.00
_cell.angle_beta   90.00
_cell.angle_gamma   90.00
#
_symmetry.space_group_name_H-M   'P 1'
#
loop_
_entity.id
_entity.type
_entity.pdbx_description
1 polymer ?
#
loop_
_entity_poly.entity_id
_entity_poly.type
_entity_poly.pdbx_seq_one_letter_code
_entity_poly.pdbx_strand_id
1 'polypeptide(L)'
;VTYNRISWLHYVCKWRTTYMKCQFFFYFICCILCLIFIPVTDASLHEFSNFLKNLEEQREIMALSVTETLIKPLEKFRKEQLGAVKEEKKRFDKETEKNYSSLEKHLNMSAK
;
A
#
# COMPACT_ATOMS: atom_id res chain seq x y z
N VAL A 1 -65.40 -6.80 46.48
CA VAL A 1 -64.53 -6.25 45.39
C VAL A 1 -63.03 -6.23 45.78
N THR A 2 -62.58 -7.08 46.71
CA THR A 2 -61.19 -7.05 47.23
C THR A 2 -60.35 -8.29 46.88
N TYR A 3 -60.99 -9.45 46.63
CA TYR A 3 -60.29 -10.70 46.25
C TYR A 3 -59.60 -10.65 44.89
N ASN A 4 -60.14 -9.87 43.95
CA ASN A 4 -59.57 -9.80 42.59
C ASN A 4 -58.26 -8.98 42.56
N ARG A 5 -58.05 -8.04 43.49
CA ARG A 5 -56.89 -7.14 43.50
C ARG A 5 -55.63 -7.79 44.06
N ILE A 6 -55.78 -8.63 45.10
CA ILE A 6 -54.67 -9.36 45.74
C ILE A 6 -54.15 -10.45 44.80
N SER A 7 -55.05 -11.17 44.13
CA SER A 7 -54.68 -12.18 43.13
C SER A 7 -53.90 -11.53 41.97
N TRP A 8 -54.39 -10.40 41.44
CA TRP A 8 -53.70 -9.67 40.38
C TRP A 8 -52.30 -9.19 40.79
N LEU A 9 -52.15 -8.64 42.00
CA LEU A 9 -50.84 -8.22 42.53
C LEU A 9 -49.87 -9.40 42.67
N HIS A 10 -50.35 -10.59 43.06
CA HIS A 10 -49.52 -11.78 43.17
C HIS A 10 -49.06 -12.29 41.79
N TYR A 11 -49.94 -12.27 40.77
CA TYR A 11 -49.56 -12.58 39.38
C TYR A 11 -48.56 -11.57 38.82
N VAL A 12 -48.75 -10.27 39.07
CA VAL A 12 -47.83 -9.21 38.62
C VAL A 12 -46.46 -9.33 39.30
N CYS A 13 -46.39 -9.65 40.59
CA CYS A 13 -45.12 -9.91 41.30
C CYS A 13 -44.41 -11.17 40.79
N LYS A 14 -45.15 -12.22 40.49
CA LYS A 14 -44.60 -13.47 39.93
C LYS A 14 -44.08 -13.22 38.51
N TRP A 15 -44.82 -12.48 37.68
CA TRP A 15 -44.38 -12.04 36.36
C TRP A 15 -43.14 -11.16 36.41
N ARG A 16 -43.08 -10.19 37.32
CA ARG A 16 -41.89 -9.32 37.51
C ARG A 16 -40.64 -10.13 37.89
N THR A 17 -40.80 -11.12 38.76
CA THR A 17 -39.69 -12.01 39.18
C THR A 17 -39.25 -12.93 38.04
N THR A 18 -40.19 -13.48 37.26
CA THR A 18 -39.87 -14.32 36.09
C THR A 18 -39.20 -13.49 34.99
N TYR A 19 -39.69 -12.29 34.70
CA TYR A 19 -39.09 -11.37 33.73
C TYR A 19 -37.67 -10.98 34.13
N MET A 20 -37.43 -10.65 35.41
CA MET A 20 -36.09 -10.35 35.95
C MET A 20 -35.13 -11.54 35.83
N LYS A 21 -35.60 -12.78 36.06
CA LYS A 21 -34.78 -13.98 35.88
C LYS A 21 -34.45 -14.26 34.41
N CYS A 22 -35.42 -14.08 33.51
CA CYS A 22 -35.19 -14.21 32.06
C CYS A 22 -34.22 -13.14 31.56
N GLN A 23 -34.32 -11.90 32.05
CA GLN A 23 -33.39 -10.82 31.71
C GLN A 23 -31.96 -11.13 32.16
N PHE A 24 -31.80 -11.67 33.37
CA PHE A 24 -30.48 -12.06 33.90
C PHE A 24 -29.85 -13.19 33.08
N PHE A 25 -30.66 -14.17 32.67
CA PHE A 25 -30.20 -15.28 31.84
C PHE A 25 -29.76 -14.82 30.44
N PHE A 26 -30.46 -13.84 29.87
CA PHE A 26 -30.11 -13.25 28.58
C PHE A 26 -28.81 -12.45 28.64
N TYR A 27 -28.63 -11.65 29.70
CA TYR A 27 -27.37 -10.94 29.96
C TYR A 27 -26.20 -11.91 30.19
N PHE A 28 -26.42 -13.02 30.89
CA PHE A 28 -25.39 -14.02 31.16
C PHE A 28 -24.94 -14.75 29.88
N ILE A 29 -25.89 -15.15 29.01
CA ILE A 29 -25.57 -15.74 27.70
C ILE A 29 -24.83 -14.74 26.82
N CYS A 30 -25.26 -13.48 26.80
CA CYS A 30 -24.59 -12.42 26.04
C CYS A 30 -23.16 -12.18 26.53
N CYS A 31 -22.95 -12.12 27.85
CA CYS A 31 -21.62 -12.00 28.45
C CYS A 31 -20.72 -13.20 28.13
N ILE A 32 -21.24 -14.42 28.13
CA ILE A 32 -20.47 -15.62 27.77
C ILE A 32 -20.10 -15.60 26.28
N LEU A 33 -21.04 -15.25 25.39
CA LEU A 33 -20.74 -15.08 23.97
C LEU A 33 -19.69 -13.99 23.73
N CYS A 34 -19.78 -12.85 24.42
CA CYS A 34 -18.78 -11.80 24.34
C CYS A 34 -17.42 -12.25 24.86
N LEU A 35 -17.36 -12.94 26.01
CA LEU A 35 -16.10 -13.39 26.61
C LEU A 35 -15.37 -14.46 25.80
N ILE A 36 -16.09 -15.28 25.03
CA ILE A 36 -15.49 -16.34 24.22
C ILE A 36 -15.21 -15.86 22.79
N PHE A 37 -16.10 -15.08 22.19
CA PHE A 37 -16.00 -14.72 20.77
C PHE A 37 -15.10 -13.50 20.51
N ILE A 38 -15.16 -12.47 21.37
CA ILE A 38 -14.34 -11.25 21.23
C ILE A 38 -12.83 -11.55 21.24
N PRO A 39 -12.26 -12.33 22.18
CA PRO A 39 -10.81 -12.55 22.20
C PRO A 39 -10.30 -13.38 21.00
N VAL A 40 -11.11 -14.30 20.48
CA VAL A 40 -10.76 -15.10 19.29
C VAL A 40 -10.73 -14.23 18.03
N THR A 41 -11.68 -13.29 17.92
CA THR A 41 -11.67 -12.32 16.81
C THR A 41 -10.50 -11.34 16.92
N ASP A 42 -10.13 -10.90 18.13
CA ASP A 42 -9.05 -9.93 18.32
C ASP A 42 -7.69 -10.52 17.94
N ALA A 43 -7.38 -11.72 18.42
CA ALA A 43 -6.10 -12.38 18.14
C ALA A 43 -5.88 -12.63 16.63
N SER A 44 -6.90 -13.15 15.94
CA SER A 44 -6.82 -13.40 14.50
C SER A 44 -6.74 -12.11 13.67
N LEU A 45 -7.46 -11.05 14.07
CA LEU A 45 -7.38 -9.75 13.43
C LEU A 45 -6.04 -9.05 13.67
N HIS A 46 -5.47 -9.21 14.86
CA HIS A 46 -4.14 -8.67 15.18
C HIS A 46 -3.04 -9.35 14.36
N GLU A 47 -3.09 -10.69 14.24
CA GLU A 47 -2.16 -11.43 13.38
C GLU A 47 -2.31 -11.05 11.90
N PHE A 48 -3.56 -10.90 11.44
CA PHE A 48 -3.84 -10.41 10.09
C PHE A 48 -3.32 -8.99 9.85
N SER A 49 -3.47 -8.08 10.83
CA SER A 49 -2.93 -6.72 10.76
C SER A 49 -1.40 -6.71 10.67
N ASN A 50 -0.71 -7.56 11.44
CA ASN A 50 0.74 -7.68 11.36
C ASN A 50 1.20 -8.27 10.02
N PHE A 51 0.45 -9.23 9.49
CA PHE A 51 0.71 -9.77 8.15
C PHE A 51 0.57 -8.69 7.08
N LEU A 52 -0.48 -7.85 7.14
CA LEU A 52 -0.65 -6.73 6.20
C LEU A 52 0.51 -5.73 6.29
N LYS A 53 0.95 -5.37 7.50
CA LYS A 53 2.10 -4.46 7.68
C LYS A 53 3.38 -5.02 7.05
N ASN A 54 3.68 -6.31 7.28
CA ASN A 54 4.86 -6.94 6.70
C ASN A 54 4.77 -7.00 5.16
N LEU A 55 3.58 -7.27 4.60
CA LEU A 55 3.39 -7.23 3.16
C LEU A 55 3.62 -5.84 2.57
N GLU A 56 3.12 -4.78 3.22
CA GLU A 56 3.34 -3.40 2.78
C GLU A 56 4.81 -3.02 2.83
N GLU A 57 5.52 -3.40 3.89
CA GLU A 57 6.96 -3.18 4.02
C GLU A 57 7.74 -3.89 2.89
N GLN A 58 7.42 -5.15 2.61
CA GLN A 58 8.04 -5.89 1.49
C GLN A 58 7.73 -5.23 0.13
N ARG A 59 6.52 -4.70 -0.07
CA ARG A 59 6.17 -3.96 -1.30
C ARG A 59 7.05 -2.73 -1.48
N GLU A 60 7.27 -1.97 -0.40
CA GLU A 60 8.14 -0.79 -0.42
C GLU A 60 9.59 -1.16 -0.73
N ILE A 61 10.12 -2.21 -0.08
CA ILE A 61 11.48 -2.69 -0.33
C ILE A 61 11.65 -3.11 -1.80
N MET A 62 10.68 -3.82 -2.39
CA MET A 62 10.75 -4.19 -3.80
C MET A 62 10.68 -2.97 -4.73
N ALA A 63 9.84 -1.98 -4.43
CA ALA A 63 9.77 -0.76 -5.23
C ALA A 63 11.11 0.01 -5.21
N LEU A 64 11.73 0.11 -4.04
CA LEU A 64 13.06 0.71 -3.89
C LEU A 64 14.13 -0.11 -4.63
N SER A 65 14.13 -1.44 -4.48
CA SER A 65 15.14 -2.29 -5.12
C SER A 65 15.07 -2.20 -6.64
N VAL A 66 13.88 -2.20 -7.24
CA VAL A 66 13.69 -2.00 -8.69
C VAL A 66 14.19 -0.62 -9.13
N THR A 67 13.96 0.40 -8.32
CA THR A 67 14.43 1.76 -8.63
C THR A 67 15.96 1.85 -8.65
N GLU A 68 16.62 1.26 -7.65
CA GLU A 68 18.08 1.24 -7.55
C GLU A 68 18.74 0.34 -8.59
N THR A 69 18.15 -0.83 -8.88
CA THR A 69 18.77 -1.84 -9.75
C THR A 69 18.48 -1.64 -11.22
N LEU A 70 17.34 -1.08 -11.58
CA LEU A 70 16.93 -0.92 -12.98
C LEU A 70 16.80 0.56 -13.37
N ILE A 71 16.03 1.35 -12.63
CA ILE A 71 15.70 2.72 -13.05
C ILE A 71 16.95 3.60 -13.07
N LYS A 72 17.72 3.66 -11.98
CA LYS A 72 18.93 4.49 -11.93
C LYS A 72 20.02 4.09 -12.93
N PRO A 73 20.36 2.79 -13.11
CA PRO A 73 21.31 2.38 -14.13
C PRO A 73 20.84 2.73 -15.55
N LEU A 74 19.55 2.61 -15.85
CA LEU A 74 18.99 3.00 -17.15
C LEU A 74 19.04 4.52 -17.36
N GLU A 75 18.73 5.32 -16.36
CA GLU A 75 18.86 6.78 -16.44
C GLU A 75 20.32 7.21 -16.63
N LYS A 76 21.24 6.59 -15.89
CA LYS A 76 22.68 6.81 -16.02
C LYS A 76 23.16 6.45 -17.43
N PHE A 77 22.78 5.28 -17.93
CA PHE A 77 23.10 4.84 -19.29
C PHE A 77 22.57 5.83 -20.34
N ARG A 78 21.32 6.30 -20.19
CA ARG A 78 20.74 7.29 -21.10
C ARG A 78 21.48 8.62 -21.08
N LYS A 79 21.90 9.13 -19.93
CA LYS A 79 22.60 10.42 -19.84
C LYS A 79 24.04 10.31 -20.30
N GLU A 80 24.77 9.33 -19.79
CA GLU A 80 26.21 9.22 -20.01
C GLU A 80 26.52 8.66 -21.38
N GLN A 81 25.93 7.52 -21.76
CA GLN A 81 26.29 6.86 -23.01
C GLN A 81 25.59 7.53 -24.20
N LEU A 82 24.26 7.72 -24.16
CA LEU A 82 23.57 8.35 -25.29
C LEU A 82 23.84 9.86 -25.39
N GLY A 83 24.04 10.54 -24.25
CA GLY A 83 24.42 11.94 -24.24
C GLY A 83 25.83 12.18 -24.78
N ALA A 84 26.80 11.37 -24.35
CA ALA A 84 28.17 11.46 -24.86
C ALA A 84 28.23 11.14 -26.35
N VAL A 85 27.56 10.06 -26.80
CA VAL A 85 27.52 9.70 -28.23
C VAL A 85 26.91 10.80 -29.09
N LYS A 86 25.89 11.51 -28.58
CA LYS A 86 25.27 12.62 -29.31
C LYS A 86 26.20 13.82 -29.46
N GLU A 87 26.91 14.19 -28.40
CA GLU A 87 27.90 15.29 -28.44
C GLU A 87 29.14 14.91 -29.26
N GLU A 88 29.60 13.66 -29.15
CA GLU A 88 30.70 13.14 -29.94
C GLU A 88 30.37 13.12 -31.42
N LYS A 89 29.17 12.66 -31.80
CA LYS A 89 28.68 12.74 -33.18
C LYS A 89 28.67 14.19 -33.69
N LYS A 90 28.15 15.13 -32.90
CA LYS A 90 28.11 16.55 -33.28
C LYS A 90 29.51 17.14 -33.45
N ARG A 91 30.47 16.75 -32.61
CA ARG A 91 31.88 17.17 -32.73
C ARG A 91 32.51 16.58 -34.00
N PHE A 92 32.27 15.30 -34.26
CA PHE A 92 32.75 14.61 -35.45
C PHE A 92 32.23 15.29 -36.72
N ASP A 93 30.92 15.53 -36.83
CA ASP A 93 30.29 16.20 -37.98
C ASP A 93 30.92 17.59 -38.23
N LYS A 94 31.20 18.35 -37.17
CA LYS A 94 31.84 19.68 -37.25
C LYS A 94 33.31 19.62 -37.66
N GLU A 95 34.05 18.61 -37.21
CA GLU A 95 35.43 18.36 -37.67
C GLU A 95 35.44 17.93 -39.14
N THR A 96 34.52 17.07 -39.54
CA THR A 96 34.36 16.61 -40.92
C THR A 96 34.07 17.77 -41.88
N GLU A 97 33.14 18.68 -41.56
CA GLU A 97 32.87 19.86 -42.39
C GLU A 97 34.09 20.77 -42.55
N LYS A 98 34.84 21.01 -41.46
CA LYS A 98 36.08 21.79 -41.52
C LYS A 98 37.12 21.10 -42.39
N ASN A 99 37.24 19.79 -42.30
CA ASN A 99 38.22 19.02 -43.06
C ASN A 99 37.91 19.07 -44.56
N TYR A 100 36.63 18.89 -44.94
CA TYR A 100 36.19 19.03 -46.33
C TYR A 100 36.39 20.44 -46.86
N SER A 101 36.04 21.48 -46.08
CA SER A 101 36.28 22.88 -46.48
C SER A 101 37.77 23.19 -46.66
N SER A 102 38.63 22.61 -45.82
CA SER A 102 40.09 22.73 -45.97
C SER A 102 40.56 22.04 -47.26
N LEU A 103 40.11 20.81 -47.50
CA LEU A 103 40.46 20.03 -48.69
C LEU A 103 40.06 20.77 -49.98
N GLU A 104 38.87 21.35 -50.01
CA GLU A 104 38.38 22.14 -51.15
C GLU A 104 39.25 23.39 -51.40
N LYS A 105 39.69 24.10 -50.36
CA LYS A 105 40.63 25.22 -50.49
C LYS A 105 41.99 24.79 -51.04
N HIS A 106 42.53 23.66 -50.55
CA HIS A 106 43.78 23.11 -51.05
C HIS A 106 43.69 22.72 -52.53
N LEU A 107 42.59 22.09 -52.95
CA LEU A 107 42.34 21.74 -54.36
C LEU A 107 42.22 22.98 -55.23
N ASN A 108 41.52 24.02 -54.78
CA ASN A 108 41.41 25.29 -55.51
C ASN A 108 42.74 26.05 -55.65
N MET A 109 43.69 25.84 -54.74
CA MET A 109 45.04 26.38 -54.87
C MET A 109 45.94 25.54 -55.79
N SER A 110 45.67 24.24 -55.91
CA SER A 110 46.39 23.34 -56.82
C SER A 110 45.92 23.44 -58.27
N ALA A 111 44.74 24.00 -58.53
CA ALA A 111 44.11 24.10 -59.85
C ALA A 111 44.39 25.43 -60.58
N LYS A 112 45.44 26.16 -60.20
CA LYS A 112 45.85 27.43 -60.81
C LYS A 112 47.24 27.36 -61.41
#